data_AF-V9ILV5-F1
#
_entry.id   AF-V9ILV5-F1
#
_cell.length_a   1.000
_cell.length_b   1.000
_cell.length_c   1.000
_cell.angle_alpha   90.00
_cell.angle_beta   90.00
_cell.angle_gamma   90.00
#
_symmetry.space_group_name_H-M   'P 1'
#
loop_
_entity.id
_entity.type
_entity.pdbx_description
1 polymer ?
#
loop_
_entity_poly.entity_id
_entity_poly.type
_entity_poly.pdbx_seq_one_letter_code
_entity_poly.pdbx_strand_id
1 'polypeptide(L)'
;MFQRFVTETDSAEKLNLIRGLAGIQSSWILNEFITTATDENYVRAQDFFSCLIAISENPIGTPLVWDWVRSNWEFLVNRYTLNDRYLGSLIPSITKTFATEIKLNEMENFLLSIPMLELEL
;
A
#
# COMPACT_ATOMS: atom_id res chain seq x y z
N MET A 1 9.09 -15.62 -8.95
CA MET A 1 8.45 -15.41 -7.64
C MET A 1 7.04 -14.84 -7.80
N PHE A 2 6.84 -13.76 -8.57
CA PHE A 2 5.51 -13.18 -8.80
C PHE A 2 4.51 -14.15 -9.44
N GLN A 3 4.92 -14.90 -10.48
CA GLN A 3 4.06 -15.92 -11.08
C GLN A 3 3.57 -16.97 -10.07
N ARG A 4 4.43 -17.35 -9.12
CA ARG A 4 4.09 -18.31 -8.07
C ARG A 4 3.11 -17.71 -7.07
N PHE A 5 3.29 -16.44 -6.72
CA PHE A 5 2.37 -15.68 -5.86
C PHE A 5 0.95 -15.59 -6.44
N VAL A 6 0.82 -15.37 -7.76
CA VAL A 6 -0.48 -15.28 -8.44
C VAL A 6 -1.25 -16.61 -8.39
N THR A 7 -0.54 -17.73 -8.54
CA THR A 7 -1.15 -19.07 -8.55
C THR A 7 -1.26 -19.71 -7.17
N GLU A 8 -0.69 -19.10 -6.12
CA GLU A 8 -0.65 -19.66 -4.78
C GLU A 8 -2.02 -19.60 -4.12
N THR A 9 -2.45 -20.74 -3.57
CA THR A 9 -3.76 -20.88 -2.91
C THR A 9 -3.64 -20.90 -1.39
N ASP A 10 -2.47 -21.27 -0.85
CA ASP A 10 -2.22 -21.24 0.58
C ASP A 10 -1.96 -19.81 1.06
N SER A 11 -2.80 -19.32 1.96
CA SER A 11 -2.73 -17.93 2.44
C SER A 11 -1.42 -17.63 3.18
N ALA A 12 -0.84 -18.60 3.90
CA ALA A 12 0.40 -18.40 4.64
C ALA A 12 1.61 -18.32 3.69
N GLU A 13 1.66 -19.20 2.70
CA GLU A 13 2.70 -19.18 1.68
C GLU A 13 2.58 -17.96 0.77
N LYS A 14 1.36 -17.52 0.47
CA LYS A 14 1.12 -16.28 -0.25
C LYS A 14 1.71 -15.07 0.49
N LEU A 15 1.57 -15.02 1.82
CA LEU A 15 2.18 -13.97 2.64
C LEU A 15 3.71 -14.04 2.63
N ASN A 16 4.30 -15.26 2.65
CA ASN A 16 5.75 -15.43 2.50
C ASN A 16 6.24 -14.91 1.15
N LEU A 17 5.51 -15.19 0.07
CA LEU A 17 5.83 -14.72 -1.27
C LEU A 17 5.71 -13.18 -1.38
N ILE A 18 4.69 -12.57 -0.77
CA ILE A 18 4.57 -11.11 -0.68
C ILE A 18 5.80 -10.51 -0.01
N ARG A 19 6.22 -11.05 1.14
CA ARG A 19 7.42 -10.58 1.85
C ARG A 19 8.69 -10.73 1.01
N GLY A 20 8.83 -11.84 0.31
CA GLY A 20 9.95 -12.07 -0.61
C GLY A 20 10.00 -11.07 -1.77
N LEU A 21 8.84 -10.78 -2.38
CA LEU A 21 8.71 -9.78 -3.45
C LEU A 21 8.95 -8.36 -2.96
N ALA A 22 8.42 -8.02 -1.78
CA ALA A 22 8.60 -6.72 -1.16
C ALA A 22 10.05 -6.44 -0.74
N GLY A 23 10.84 -7.48 -0.46
CA GLY A 23 12.26 -7.35 -0.11
C GLY A 23 13.20 -6.98 -1.26
N ILE A 24 12.69 -6.90 -2.50
CA ILE A 24 13.50 -6.62 -3.69
C ILE A 24 14.09 -5.21 -3.64
N GLN A 25 15.40 -5.08 -3.88
CA GLN A 25 16.12 -3.81 -3.84
C GLN A 25 16.13 -3.09 -5.21
N SER A 26 14.96 -2.96 -5.84
CA SER A 26 14.81 -2.31 -7.16
C SER A 26 13.51 -1.52 -7.21
N SER A 27 13.61 -0.20 -7.35
CA SER A 27 12.45 0.68 -7.43
C SER A 27 11.55 0.35 -8.62
N TRP A 28 12.14 -0.03 -9.77
CA TRP A 28 11.39 -0.47 -10.94
C TRP A 28 10.54 -1.71 -10.63
N ILE A 29 11.14 -2.76 -10.06
CA ILE A 29 10.40 -4.00 -9.75
C ILE A 29 9.31 -3.75 -8.69
N LEU A 30 9.60 -2.94 -7.67
CA LEU A 30 8.61 -2.61 -6.65
C LEU A 30 7.44 -1.81 -7.22
N ASN A 31 7.68 -0.85 -8.12
CA ASN A 31 6.62 -0.13 -8.81
C ASN A 31 5.79 -1.04 -9.72
N GLU A 32 6.44 -1.92 -10.48
CA GLU A 32 5.73 -2.92 -11.29
C GLU A 32 4.88 -3.84 -10.40
N PHE A 33 5.38 -4.21 -9.21
CA PHE A 33 4.60 -5.00 -8.26
C PHE A 33 3.39 -4.22 -7.73
N ILE A 34 3.54 -2.95 -7.33
CA ILE A 34 2.42 -2.10 -6.91
C ILE A 34 1.37 -2.03 -8.02
N THR A 35 1.78 -1.67 -9.25
CA THR A 35 0.87 -1.53 -10.40
C THR A 35 0.16 -2.85 -10.71
N THR A 36 0.90 -3.96 -10.80
CA THR A 36 0.30 -5.26 -11.13
C THR A 36 -0.65 -5.74 -10.04
N ALA A 37 -0.34 -5.46 -8.76
CA ALA A 37 -1.20 -5.83 -7.64
C ALA A 37 -2.50 -5.02 -7.57
N THR A 38 -2.66 -3.96 -8.37
CA THR A 38 -3.95 -3.24 -8.50
C THR A 38 -4.99 -4.04 -9.28
N ASP A 39 -4.58 -4.99 -10.12
CA ASP A 39 -5.47 -5.80 -10.95
C ASP A 39 -5.93 -7.06 -10.19
N GLU A 40 -7.25 -7.17 -10.02
CA GLU A 40 -7.90 -8.24 -9.26
C GLU A 40 -7.75 -9.63 -9.88
N ASN A 41 -7.33 -9.70 -11.16
CA ASN A 41 -6.95 -10.96 -11.80
C ASN A 41 -5.65 -11.55 -11.22
N TYR A 42 -4.79 -10.71 -10.63
CA TYR A 42 -3.52 -11.14 -10.03
C TYR A 42 -3.57 -11.11 -8.51
N VAL A 43 -4.18 -10.09 -7.91
CA VAL A 43 -4.23 -9.90 -6.45
C VAL A 43 -5.64 -9.55 -6.01
N ARG A 44 -6.22 -10.37 -5.13
CA ARG A 44 -7.55 -10.11 -4.56
C ARG A 44 -7.57 -8.73 -3.89
N ALA A 45 -8.68 -8.00 -4.00
CA ALA A 45 -8.81 -6.66 -3.43
C ALA A 45 -8.37 -6.58 -1.94
N GLN A 46 -8.76 -7.55 -1.11
CA GLN A 46 -8.37 -7.60 0.31
C GLN A 46 -6.86 -7.87 0.55
N ASP A 47 -6.17 -8.53 -0.38
CA ASP A 47 -4.75 -8.86 -0.28
C ASP A 47 -3.85 -7.69 -0.74
N PHE A 48 -4.42 -6.74 -1.50
CA PHE A 48 -3.67 -5.60 -2.03
C PHE A 48 -3.06 -4.72 -0.94
N PHE A 49 -3.80 -4.47 0.15
CA PHE A 49 -3.27 -3.73 1.30
C PHE A 49 -2.05 -4.41 1.92
N SER A 50 -2.03 -5.74 1.99
CA SER A 50 -0.88 -6.49 2.51
C SER A 50 0.35 -6.31 1.61
N CYS A 51 0.16 -6.18 0.30
CA CYS A 51 1.25 -5.89 -0.64
C CYS A 51 1.82 -4.49 -0.39
N LEU A 52 0.96 -3.46 -0.30
CA LEU A 52 1.38 -2.08 -0.03
C LEU A 52 2.12 -1.96 1.31
N ILE A 53 1.58 -2.56 2.37
CA ILE A 53 2.20 -2.55 3.70
C ILE A 53 3.56 -3.25 3.66
N ALA A 54 3.66 -4.43 3.06
CA ALA A 54 4.93 -5.15 2.98
C ALA A 54 5.99 -4.36 2.19
N ILE A 55 5.62 -3.72 1.08
CA ILE A 55 6.54 -2.89 0.28
C ILE A 55 6.95 -1.63 1.06
N SER A 56 6.05 -1.06 1.87
CA SER A 56 6.34 0.13 2.68
C SER A 56 7.40 -0.11 3.77
N GLU A 57 7.61 -1.37 4.17
CA GLU A 57 8.68 -1.77 5.11
C GLU A 57 10.07 -1.81 4.47
N ASN A 58 10.15 -1.81 3.13
CA ASN A 58 11.40 -1.70 2.40
C ASN A 58 11.79 -0.21 2.27
N PRO A 59 13.01 0.21 2.66
CA PRO A 59 13.44 1.61 2.53
C PRO A 59 13.33 2.18 1.10
N ILE A 60 13.49 1.35 0.07
CA ILE A 60 13.28 1.74 -1.33
C ILE A 60 11.79 1.83 -1.65
N GLY A 61 10.97 0.97 -1.04
CA GLY A 61 9.53 0.88 -1.26
C GLY A 61 8.71 1.91 -0.50
N THR A 62 9.18 2.38 0.67
CA THR A 62 8.48 3.39 1.49
C THR A 62 8.07 4.63 0.69
N PRO A 63 8.98 5.35 -0.03
CA PRO A 63 8.57 6.50 -0.83
C PRO A 63 7.65 6.11 -2.00
N LEU A 64 7.85 4.94 -2.62
CA LEU A 64 7.06 4.49 -3.76
C LEU A 64 5.60 4.23 -3.39
N VAL A 65 5.38 3.51 -2.28
CA VAL A 65 4.03 3.24 -1.76
C VAL A 65 3.36 4.53 -1.34
N TRP A 66 4.08 5.41 -0.64
CA TRP A 66 3.54 6.70 -0.20
C TRP A 66 3.08 7.57 -1.37
N ASP A 67 3.93 7.71 -2.38
CA ASP A 67 3.60 8.52 -3.56
C ASP A 67 2.45 7.89 -4.35
N TRP A 68 2.48 6.57 -4.55
CA TRP A 68 1.41 5.85 -5.24
C TRP A 68 0.06 5.99 -4.52
N VAL A 69 0.01 5.81 -3.20
CA VAL A 69 -1.23 5.92 -2.40
C VAL A 69 -1.81 7.32 -2.48
N ARG A 70 -0.99 8.36 -2.36
CA ARG A 70 -1.46 9.75 -2.49
C ARG A 70 -1.99 10.04 -3.89
N SER A 71 -1.29 9.60 -4.93
CA SER A 71 -1.72 9.81 -6.32
C SER A 71 -2.95 8.99 -6.73
N ASN A 72 -3.23 7.87 -6.03
CA ASN A 72 -4.31 6.94 -6.36
C ASN A 72 -5.35 6.84 -5.22
N TRP A 73 -5.46 7.87 -4.39
CA TRP A 73 -6.38 7.84 -3.25
C TRP A 73 -7.84 7.68 -3.69
N GLU A 74 -8.26 8.38 -4.75
CA GLU A 74 -9.62 8.26 -5.30
C GLU A 74 -9.90 6.82 -5.78
N PHE A 75 -8.93 6.16 -6.40
CA PHE A 75 -9.04 4.75 -6.78
C PHE A 75 -9.27 3.84 -5.57
N LEU A 76 -8.52 4.06 -4.47
CA LEU A 76 -8.70 3.32 -3.23
C LEU A 76 -10.09 3.57 -2.62
N VAL A 77 -10.53 4.81 -2.57
CA VAL A 77 -11.86 5.17 -2.05
C VAL A 77 -12.98 4.54 -2.90
N ASN A 78 -12.85 4.58 -4.22
CA ASN A 78 -13.84 3.98 -5.12
C ASN A 78 -13.91 2.45 -5.00
N ARG A 79 -12.76 1.79 -4.74
CA ARG A 79 -12.69 0.34 -4.60
C ARG A 79 -13.17 -0.16 -3.24
N TYR A 80 -12.80 0.50 -2.14
CA TYR A 80 -13.03 -0.01 -0.79
C TYR A 80 -14.09 0.77 0.00
N THR A 81 -14.40 2.01 -0.39
CA THR A 81 -15.22 2.99 0.36
C THR A 81 -14.53 3.54 1.61
N LEU A 82 -14.94 4.73 2.06
CA LEU A 82 -14.39 5.39 3.24
C LEU A 82 -14.66 4.63 4.55
N ASN A 83 -15.63 3.72 4.57
CA ASN A 83 -15.98 2.92 5.74
C ASN A 83 -15.17 1.61 5.86
N ASP A 84 -14.27 1.33 4.91
CA ASP A 84 -13.44 0.14 4.96
C ASP A 84 -12.34 0.27 6.03
N ARG A 85 -12.30 -0.71 6.93
CA ARG A 85 -11.37 -0.74 8.06
C ARG A 85 -9.90 -0.84 7.62
N TYR A 86 -9.62 -1.57 6.56
CA TYR A 86 -8.26 -1.71 6.03
C TYR A 86 -7.83 -0.43 5.34
N LEU A 87 -8.72 0.25 4.61
CA LEU A 87 -8.45 1.58 4.06
C LEU A 87 -8.17 2.59 5.19
N GLY A 88 -9.00 2.61 6.24
CA GLY A 88 -8.82 3.50 7.39
C GLY A 88 -7.51 3.27 8.17
N SER A 89 -6.97 2.06 8.12
CA SER A 89 -5.68 1.72 8.74
C SER A 89 -4.48 1.76 7.78
N LEU A 90 -4.70 2.06 6.50
CA LEU A 90 -3.63 2.03 5.49
C LEU A 90 -2.58 3.10 5.76
N ILE A 91 -2.98 4.36 5.90
CA ILE A 91 -2.07 5.49 6.11
C ILE A 91 -1.15 5.27 7.30
N PRO A 92 -1.64 5.00 8.54
CA PRO A 92 -0.76 4.75 9.67
C PRO A 92 0.14 3.51 9.48
N SER A 93 -0.29 2.52 8.68
CA SER A 93 0.51 1.32 8.40
C SER A 93 1.70 1.60 7.49
N ILE A 94 1.51 2.41 6.43
CA ILE A 94 2.55 2.69 5.42
C ILE A 94 3.48 3.84 5.82
N THR A 95 3.07 4.69 6.76
CA THR A 95 3.88 5.82 7.25
C THR A 95 4.63 5.52 8.55
N LYS A 96 4.50 4.30 9.11
CA LYS A 96 5.09 3.92 10.42
C LYS A 96 6.61 4.11 10.53
N THR A 97 7.32 4.11 9.40
CA THR A 97 8.79 4.27 9.34
C THR A 97 9.22 5.72 9.05
N PHE A 98 8.28 6.65 8.89
CA PHE A 98 8.59 8.06 8.68
C PHE A 98 9.29 8.62 9.92
N ALA A 99 10.47 9.20 9.71
CA ALA A 99 11.32 9.70 10.79
C ALA A 99 11.89 11.10 10.51
N THR A 100 11.22 11.88 9.66
CA THR A 100 11.64 13.24 9.30
C THR A 100 10.46 14.21 9.37
N GLU A 101 10.75 15.46 9.72
CA GLU A 101 9.75 16.53 9.77
C GLU A 101 9.09 16.78 8.41
N ILE A 102 9.85 16.66 7.32
CA ILE A 102 9.32 16.76 5.96
C ILE A 102 8.23 15.70 5.73
N LYS A 103 8.48 14.45 6.13
CA LYS A 103 7.52 13.35 5.97
C LYS A 103 6.31 13.48 6.89
N LEU A 104 6.50 14.02 8.09
CA LEU A 104 5.38 14.37 8.98
C LEU A 104 4.48 15.42 8.34
N ASN A 105 5.05 16.53 7.86
CA ASN A 105 4.33 17.61 7.20
C ASN A 105 3.61 17.11 5.93
N GLU A 106 4.24 16.25 5.12
CA GLU A 106 3.59 15.63 3.97
C GLU A 106 2.36 14.81 4.37
N MET A 107 2.46 14.03 5.45
CA MET A 107 1.36 13.20 5.95
C MET A 107 0.21 14.05 6.47
N GLU A 108 0.49 15.06 7.29
CA GLU A 108 -0.53 15.97 7.83
C GLU A 108 -1.28 16.70 6.71
N ASN A 109 -0.55 17.26 5.75
CA ASN A 109 -1.16 17.93 4.59
C ASN A 109 -2.02 16.98 3.76
N PHE A 110 -1.58 15.73 3.58
CA PHE A 110 -2.38 14.74 2.87
C PHE A 110 -3.66 14.38 3.64
N LEU A 111 -3.58 14.17 4.95
CA LEU A 111 -4.76 13.88 5.77
C LEU A 111 -5.80 15.01 5.72
N LEU A 112 -5.35 16.28 5.74
CA LEU A 112 -6.24 17.44 5.56
C LEU A 112 -6.88 17.51 4.17
N SER A 113 -6.23 16.96 3.15
CA SER A 113 -6.78 16.93 1.78
C SER A 113 -7.83 15.82 1.56
N ILE A 114 -7.87 14.81 2.45
CA ILE A 114 -8.83 13.73 2.35
C ILE A 114 -10.17 14.20 2.96
N PRO A 115 -11.29 14.13 2.24
CA PRO A 115 -12.60 14.59 2.73
C PRO A 115 -13.13 13.82 3.97
N MET A 116 -12.39 12.83 4.48
CA MET A 116 -12.71 12.05 5.67
C MET A 116 -12.60 12.88 6.97
N LEU A 117 -11.81 13.95 6.99
CA LEU A 117 -11.51 14.72 8.22
C LEU A 117 -12.48 15.89 8.51
N GLU A 118 -13.45 16.18 7.64
CA GLU A 118 -14.48 17.20 7.93
C GLU A 118 -15.59 16.71 8.87
N LEU A 119 -15.60 15.43 9.26
CA LEU A 119 -16.70 14.83 10.05
C LEU A 119 -16.36 14.48 11.50
N GLU A 120 -15.14 14.77 11.97
CA GLU A 120 -14.76 14.58 13.38
C GLU A 120 -14.00 15.77 13.99
N LEU A 121 -14.48 17.00 13.74
CA LEU A 121 -14.16 18.19 14.53
C LEU A 121 -15.42 18.99 14.86
#